data_AF-A0A975BZU6-F1
#
_entry.id   AF-A0A975BZU6-F1
#
_cell.length_a   1.000
_cell.length_b   1.000
_cell.length_c   1.000
_cell.angle_alpha   90.00
_cell.angle_beta   90.00
_cell.angle_gamma   90.00
#
_symmetry.space_group_name_H-M   'P 1'
#
loop_
_entity.id
_entity.type
_entity.pdbx_description
1 polymer ?
#
loop_
_entity_poly.entity_id
_entity_poly.type
_entity_poly.pdbx_seq_one_letter_code
_entity_poly.pdbx_strand_id
1 'polypeptide(L)'
;MRGLASLAMLSAALLLATPLLSACGEPAPEKTAEVASAPAQTPVMPEDAPPQEEAEATITDSVVPTPVKSCAEDIGAAASAKLVQRCIAVSPATHPPCNAQNECAAIQGEIDRSCAMYGPGETKPAECAA
;
A
#
# COMPACT_ATOMS: atom_id res chain seq x y z
N MET A 1 -17.20 7.79 -65.39
CA MET A 1 -17.29 9.23 -65.08
C MET A 1 -17.03 9.37 -63.59
N ARG A 2 -15.76 9.59 -63.19
CA ARG A 2 -15.22 10.83 -62.58
C ARG A 2 -15.86 11.15 -61.21
N GLY A 3 -15.16 11.19 -60.08
CA GLY A 3 -13.70 11.20 -59.92
C GLY A 3 -13.19 11.00 -58.48
N LEU A 4 -11.91 10.61 -58.44
CA LEU A 4 -10.95 10.77 -57.35
C LEU A 4 -10.38 12.20 -57.36
N ALA A 5 -9.67 12.56 -56.27
CA ALA A 5 -8.90 13.78 -55.96
C ALA A 5 -9.72 14.91 -55.30
N SER A 6 -9.31 15.51 -54.18
CA SER A 6 -7.98 16.09 -53.86
C SER A 6 -7.65 15.94 -52.36
N LEU A 7 -6.46 15.46 -51.99
CA LEU A 7 -5.20 16.19 -51.81
C LEU A 7 -5.15 17.08 -50.54
N ALA A 8 -4.46 16.54 -49.53
CA ALA A 8 -3.35 17.13 -48.79
C ALA A 8 -3.28 18.67 -48.59
N MET A 9 -3.29 19.09 -47.32
CA MET A 9 -2.41 20.13 -46.75
C MET A 9 -2.20 19.71 -45.28
N LEU A 10 -1.12 19.02 -44.90
CA LEU A 10 0.20 19.57 -44.52
C LEU A 10 0.20 21.05 -44.11
N SER A 11 0.21 21.29 -42.80
CA SER A 11 0.83 22.44 -42.12
C SER A 11 1.10 21.96 -40.69
N ALA A 12 2.26 21.38 -40.38
CA ALA A 12 3.53 22.04 -40.11
C ALA A 12 3.46 23.07 -38.96
N ALA A 13 4.20 22.75 -37.89
CA ALA A 13 4.69 23.63 -36.84
C ALA A 13 3.69 24.13 -35.77
N LEU A 14 3.69 23.42 -34.64
CA LEU A 14 4.02 24.10 -33.37
C LEU A 14 4.78 23.13 -32.45
N LEU A 15 6.10 23.13 -32.62
CA LEU A 15 7.06 22.77 -31.59
C LEU A 15 6.87 23.72 -30.41
N LEU A 16 6.66 23.19 -29.21
CA LEU A 16 7.09 23.75 -27.92
C LEU A 16 6.88 22.66 -26.85
N ALA A 17 7.75 21.65 -26.89
CA ALA A 17 7.88 20.65 -25.84
C ALA A 17 9.04 21.07 -24.93
N THR A 18 8.75 21.82 -23.86
CA THR A 18 9.62 21.94 -22.67
C THR A 18 8.80 22.47 -21.49
N PRO A 19 8.56 21.61 -20.50
CA PRO A 19 8.84 22.04 -19.13
C PRO A 19 9.78 21.06 -18.41
N LEU A 20 10.97 21.57 -18.16
CA LEU A 20 11.82 21.38 -16.98
C LEU A 20 11.80 20.00 -16.32
N LEU A 21 12.80 19.20 -16.70
CA LEU A 21 13.36 18.14 -15.88
C LEU A 21 13.82 18.77 -14.54
N SER A 22 12.98 18.65 -13.51
CA SER A 22 13.34 18.93 -12.12
C SER A 22 14.38 17.89 -11.69
N ALA A 23 15.64 18.26 -11.86
CA ALA A 23 16.79 17.49 -11.38
C ALA A 23 16.90 17.62 -9.85
N CYS A 24 17.21 16.49 -9.21
CA CYS A 24 17.77 16.28 -7.86
C CYS A 24 17.76 17.49 -6.91
N GLY A 25 17.08 17.43 -5.76
CA GLY A 25 17.46 16.46 -4.74
C GLY A 25 18.91 16.71 -4.30
N GLU A 26 19.15 17.86 -3.66
CA GLU A 26 20.43 18.23 -3.08
C GLU A 26 20.73 17.27 -1.91
N PRO A 27 21.84 16.51 -1.92
CA PRO A 27 22.29 15.83 -0.72
C PRO A 27 22.80 16.89 0.25
N ALA A 28 22.00 17.16 1.29
CA ALA A 28 22.44 17.96 2.42
C ALA A 28 23.74 17.35 3.00
N PRO A 29 24.74 18.19 3.34
CA PRO A 29 25.96 17.71 3.97
C PRO A 29 25.61 16.97 5.25
N GLU A 30 26.21 15.79 5.38
CA GLU A 30 26.21 14.95 6.58
C GLU A 30 26.45 15.83 7.81
N LYS A 31 25.38 16.09 8.55
CA LYS A 31 25.48 16.50 9.94
C LYS A 31 26.03 15.29 10.66
N THR A 32 27.34 15.29 10.87
CA THR A 32 28.04 14.45 11.85
C THR A 32 27.24 14.49 13.14
N ALA A 33 26.38 13.50 13.32
CA ALA A 33 25.82 13.18 14.61
C ALA A 33 26.97 12.53 15.36
N GLU A 34 27.65 13.37 16.13
CA GLU A 34 28.43 12.99 17.28
C GLU A 34 27.63 11.92 18.05
N VAL A 35 28.09 10.68 17.94
CA VAL A 35 27.58 9.56 18.74
C VAL A 35 28.08 9.83 20.15
N ALA A 36 27.33 10.65 20.88
CA ALA A 36 27.35 10.67 22.32
C ALA A 36 26.87 9.27 22.76
N SER A 37 27.85 8.49 23.20
CA SER A 37 27.71 7.17 23.81
C SER A 37 26.63 7.21 24.90
N ALA A 38 25.45 6.69 24.60
CA ALA A 38 24.44 6.37 25.60
C ALA A 38 24.81 5.01 26.22
N PRO A 39 24.84 4.88 27.56
CA PRO A 39 25.15 3.60 28.18
C PRO A 39 24.09 2.58 27.79
N ALA A 40 24.54 1.42 27.30
CA ALA A 40 23.71 0.25 27.10
C ALA A 40 23.05 -0.11 28.43
N GLN A 41 21.78 0.25 28.60
CA GLN A 41 20.96 -0.31 29.66
C GLN A 41 20.61 -1.72 29.19
N THR A 42 21.32 -2.72 29.73
CA THR A 42 20.91 -4.11 29.63
C THR A 42 19.51 -4.22 30.25
N PRO A 43 18.51 -4.73 29.52
CA PRO A 43 17.20 -4.98 30.11
C PRO A 43 17.40 -5.97 31.27
N VAL A 44 17.18 -5.51 32.50
CA VAL A 44 17.11 -6.39 33.67
C VAL A 44 15.70 -6.98 33.70
N MET A 45 15.58 -8.24 33.31
CA MET A 45 14.34 -8.99 33.49
C MET A 45 14.14 -9.24 34.99
N PRO A 46 12.94 -9.06 35.56
CA PRO A 46 12.68 -9.45 36.94
C PRO A 46 12.80 -10.97 37.11
N GLU A 47 13.65 -11.43 38.02
CA GLU A 47 13.82 -12.84 38.41
C GLU A 47 12.56 -13.52 38.99
N ASP A 48 11.51 -12.74 39.29
CA ASP A 48 10.27 -13.19 39.94
C ASP A 48 9.13 -13.49 38.93
N ALA A 49 9.49 -13.95 37.73
CA ALA A 49 8.51 -14.47 36.78
C ALA A 49 8.11 -15.90 37.21
N PRO A 50 6.83 -16.16 37.56
CA PRO A 50 6.40 -17.51 37.91
C PRO A 50 6.67 -18.48 36.74
N PRO A 51 6.91 -19.78 37.02
CA PRO A 51 7.11 -20.77 35.97
C PRO A 51 5.94 -20.68 35.00
N GLN A 52 6.22 -20.46 33.73
CA GLN A 52 5.20 -20.68 32.72
C GLN A 52 4.94 -22.18 32.73
N GLU A 53 3.85 -22.60 33.39
CA GLU A 53 3.28 -23.92 33.18
C GLU A 53 3.19 -24.10 31.67
N GLU A 54 3.97 -25.04 31.16
CA GLU A 54 3.92 -25.48 29.77
C GLU A 54 2.49 -25.96 29.52
N ALA A 55 1.66 -25.07 28.98
CA ALA A 55 0.39 -25.49 28.41
C ALA A 55 0.74 -26.52 27.34
N GLU A 56 0.46 -27.79 27.62
CA GLU A 56 0.60 -28.89 26.68
C GLU A 56 -0.10 -28.48 25.38
N ALA A 57 0.71 -28.07 24.41
CA ALA A 57 0.26 -27.63 23.11
C ALA A 57 -0.30 -28.87 22.39
N THR A 58 -1.58 -29.14 22.60
CA THR A 58 -2.33 -30.10 21.81
C THR A 58 -2.48 -29.47 20.43
N ILE A 59 -1.48 -29.65 19.56
CA ILE A 59 -1.54 -29.25 18.15
C ILE A 59 -2.42 -30.27 17.42
N THR A 60 -3.72 -30.25 17.68
CA THR A 60 -4.72 -30.95 16.86
C THR A 60 -5.31 -29.95 15.89
N ASP A 61 -4.60 -29.76 14.78
CA ASP A 61 -5.10 -29.80 13.40
C ASP A 61 -4.00 -29.18 12.54
N SER A 62 -3.20 -30.02 11.89
CA SER A 62 -2.41 -29.55 10.75
C SER A 62 -3.38 -29.22 9.63
N VAL A 63 -3.98 -28.03 9.71
CA VAL A 63 -4.68 -27.43 8.58
C VAL A 63 -3.64 -27.30 7.49
N VAL A 64 -3.70 -28.18 6.49
CA VAL A 64 -2.92 -28.02 5.27
C VAL A 64 -3.36 -26.68 4.68
N PRO A 65 -2.48 -25.65 4.63
CA PRO A 65 -2.89 -24.36 4.12
C PRO A 65 -3.29 -24.53 2.66
N THR A 66 -4.58 -24.33 2.38
CA THR A 66 -5.04 -24.20 1.00
C THR A 66 -4.32 -23.03 0.37
N PRO A 67 -3.81 -23.17 -0.86
CA PRO A 67 -3.14 -22.07 -1.53
C PRO A 67 -4.11 -20.90 -1.67
N VAL A 68 -3.74 -19.81 -1.01
CA VAL A 68 -4.46 -18.56 -0.99
C VAL A 68 -4.25 -17.86 -2.33
N LYS A 69 -5.36 -17.56 -3.03
CA LYS A 69 -5.33 -16.89 -4.33
C LYS A 69 -5.16 -15.39 -4.12
N SER A 70 -4.27 -14.76 -4.88
CA SER A 70 -4.16 -13.30 -4.83
C SER A 70 -5.43 -12.63 -5.38
N CYS A 71 -5.70 -11.41 -4.94
CA CYS A 71 -6.87 -10.68 -5.42
C CYS A 71 -6.79 -10.41 -6.93
N ALA A 72 -5.57 -10.18 -7.45
CA ALA A 72 -5.35 -10.07 -8.89
C ALA A 72 -5.72 -11.33 -9.66
N GLU A 73 -5.49 -12.51 -9.09
CA GLU A 73 -5.87 -13.78 -9.69
C GLU A 73 -7.37 -14.05 -9.54
N ASP A 74 -7.99 -13.63 -8.43
CA ASP A 74 -9.39 -13.90 -8.08
C ASP A 74 -10.38 -13.06 -8.90
N ILE A 75 -10.23 -11.73 -8.86
CA ILE A 75 -11.15 -10.80 -9.55
C ILE A 75 -10.54 -10.15 -10.80
N GLY A 76 -9.30 -10.51 -11.13
CA GLY A 76 -8.56 -9.94 -12.27
C GLY A 76 -7.83 -8.64 -11.93
N ALA A 77 -6.72 -8.40 -12.64
CA ALA A 77 -5.79 -7.30 -12.36
C ALA A 77 -6.45 -5.90 -12.33
N ALA A 78 -7.40 -5.63 -13.22
CA ALA A 78 -8.05 -4.33 -13.30
C ALA A 78 -9.00 -4.08 -12.11
N ALA A 79 -9.74 -5.10 -11.67
CA ALA A 79 -10.64 -4.98 -10.53
C ALA A 79 -9.85 -4.94 -9.21
N SER A 80 -8.81 -5.76 -9.07
CA SER A 80 -7.93 -5.73 -7.91
C SER A 80 -7.19 -4.41 -7.77
N ALA A 81 -6.76 -3.79 -8.88
CA ALA A 81 -6.13 -2.47 -8.85
C ALA A 81 -7.10 -1.38 -8.35
N LYS A 82 -8.38 -1.42 -8.76
CA LYS A 82 -9.40 -0.48 -8.25
C LYS A 82 -9.64 -0.68 -6.75
N LEU A 83 -9.67 -1.92 -6.29
CA LEU A 83 -9.83 -2.23 -4.87
C LEU A 83 -8.62 -1.73 -4.05
N VAL A 84 -7.39 -1.93 -4.55
CA VAL A 84 -6.17 -1.41 -3.94
C VAL A 84 -6.16 0.12 -3.91
N GLN A 85 -6.56 0.78 -5.00
CA GLN A 85 -6.66 2.25 -5.03
C GLN A 85 -7.64 2.77 -3.97
N ARG A 86 -8.80 2.12 -3.83
CA ARG A 86 -9.76 2.44 -2.77
C ARG A 86 -9.16 2.24 -1.38
N CYS A 87 -8.45 1.14 -1.15
CA CYS A 87 -7.76 0.85 0.10
C CYS A 87 -6.74 1.95 0.47
N ILE A 88 -5.90 2.37 -0.47
CA ILE A 88 -4.92 3.43 -0.27
C ILE A 88 -5.58 4.79 0.04
N ALA A 89 -6.76 5.06 -0.52
CA ALA A 89 -7.47 6.31 -0.28
C ALA A 89 -8.04 6.43 1.16
N VAL A 90 -8.30 5.30 1.82
CA VAL A 90 -8.91 5.28 3.17
C VAL A 90 -7.96 4.83 4.27
N SER A 91 -6.90 4.09 3.93
CA SER A 91 -5.91 3.60 4.89
C SER A 91 -4.64 4.45 4.82
N PRO A 92 -4.04 4.84 5.96
CA PRO A 92 -2.71 5.46 5.98
C PRO A 92 -1.59 4.53 5.49
N ALA A 93 -1.87 3.25 5.23
CA ALA A 93 -0.89 2.27 4.82
C ALA A 93 -0.67 2.27 3.29
N THR A 94 0.51 2.70 2.85
CA THR A 94 1.01 2.40 1.50
C THR A 94 1.83 1.11 1.56
N HIS A 95 1.12 -0.04 1.53
CA HIS A 95 1.58 -1.42 1.79
C HIS A 95 2.05 -1.63 3.26
N PRO A 96 1.77 -2.76 3.96
CA PRO A 96 1.42 -4.14 3.52
C PRO A 96 -0.04 -4.58 3.25
N PRO A 97 -1.12 -3.94 3.78
CA PRO A 97 -2.48 -4.48 3.63
C PRO A 97 -3.13 -4.17 2.28
N CYS A 98 -2.85 -3.00 1.69
CA CYS A 98 -3.36 -2.59 0.37
C CYS A 98 -2.47 -3.12 -0.77
N ASN A 99 -2.48 -4.42 -1.03
CA ASN A 99 -1.66 -5.05 -2.07
C ASN A 99 -2.47 -6.05 -2.90
N ALA A 100 -2.43 -5.97 -4.22
CA ALA A 100 -3.15 -6.89 -5.11
C ALA A 100 -2.67 -8.35 -5.04
N GLN A 101 -1.47 -8.59 -4.48
CA GLN A 101 -0.95 -9.92 -4.19
C GLN A 101 -1.56 -10.54 -2.92
N ASN A 102 -2.25 -9.76 -2.09
CA ASN A 102 -3.02 -10.26 -0.95
C ASN A 102 -4.39 -10.76 -1.42
N GLU A 103 -5.10 -11.51 -0.59
CA GLU A 103 -6.50 -11.89 -0.80
C GLU A 103 -7.41 -10.66 -0.90
N CYS A 104 -8.46 -10.73 -1.72
CA CYS A 104 -9.45 -9.64 -1.77
C CYS A 104 -10.11 -9.39 -0.41
N ALA A 105 -10.34 -10.44 0.38
CA ALA A 105 -10.89 -10.33 1.73
C ALA A 105 -9.98 -9.53 2.67
N ALA A 106 -8.66 -9.72 2.59
CA ALA A 106 -7.69 -8.97 3.39
C ALA A 106 -7.69 -7.49 3.01
N ILE A 107 -7.73 -7.17 1.71
CA ILE A 107 -7.79 -5.78 1.22
C ILE A 107 -9.11 -5.12 1.63
N GLN A 108 -10.24 -5.84 1.51
CA GLN A 108 -11.55 -5.32 1.92
C GLN A 108 -11.64 -5.12 3.43
N GLY A 109 -11.11 -6.04 4.23
CA GLY A 109 -11.08 -5.91 5.69
C GLY A 109 -10.31 -4.68 6.16
N GLU A 110 -9.21 -4.32 5.48
CA GLU A 110 -8.49 -3.08 5.78
C GLU A 110 -9.30 -1.82 5.42
N ILE A 111 -10.03 -1.84 4.30
CA ILE A 111 -10.95 -0.76 3.94
C ILE A 111 -12.00 -0.57 5.04
N ASP A 112 -12.65 -1.66 5.44
CA ASP A 112 -13.73 -1.62 6.42
C ASP A 112 -13.22 -1.13 7.78
N ARG A 113 -12.07 -1.66 8.22
CA ARG A 113 -11.40 -1.21 9.46
C ARG A 113 -11.06 0.28 9.40
N SER A 114 -10.49 0.75 8.30
CA SER A 114 -10.09 2.15 8.15
C SER A 114 -11.30 3.08 8.15
N CYS A 115 -12.37 2.69 7.45
CA CYS A 115 -13.62 3.45 7.40
C CYS A 115 -14.38 3.45 8.73
N ALA A 116 -14.20 2.43 9.57
CA ALA A 116 -14.79 2.35 10.90
C ALA A 116 -14.10 3.28 11.92
N MET A 117 -12.87 3.74 11.67
CA MET A 117 -12.13 4.63 12.59
C MET A 117 -12.68 6.06 12.62
N TYR A 118 -13.41 6.48 11.60
CA TYR A 118 -14.02 7.80 11.55
C TYR A 118 -15.13 7.93 12.60
N GLY A 119 -15.01 8.95 13.43
CA GLY A 119 -15.93 9.24 14.53
C GLY A 119 -17.30 9.77 14.07
N PRO A 120 -18.28 9.81 14.99
CA PRO A 120 -19.58 10.41 14.70
C PRO A 120 -19.41 11.91 14.39
N GLY A 121 -19.95 12.34 13.25
CA GLY A 121 -19.87 13.73 12.79
C GLY A 121 -18.61 14.08 11.99
N GLU A 122 -17.67 13.15 11.83
CA GLU A 122 -16.54 13.34 10.91
C GLU A 122 -16.94 13.08 9.46
N THR A 123 -16.38 13.87 8.55
CA THR A 123 -16.54 13.66 7.10
C THR A 123 -15.67 12.49 6.67
N LYS A 124 -16.30 11.37 6.33
CA LYS A 124 -15.61 10.21 5.76
C LYS A 124 -15.27 10.45 4.28
N PRO A 125 -14.17 9.88 3.76
CA PRO A 125 -13.89 9.81 2.33
C PRO A 125 -15.04 9.15 1.58
N ALA A 126 -15.26 9.53 0.32
CA ALA A 126 -16.30 8.95 -0.53
C ALA A 126 -16.10 7.43 -0.72
N GLU A 127 -14.85 6.99 -0.67
CA GLU A 127 -14.41 5.60 -0.75
C GLU A 127 -14.95 4.73 0.39
N CYS A 128 -15.41 5.34 1.50
CA CYS A 128 -16.06 4.63 2.60
C CYS A 128 -17.57 4.37 2.39
N ALA A 129 -18.16 4.79 1.27
CA ALA A 129 -19.60 4.71 1.01
C ALA A 129 -20.02 3.61 0.01
N ALA A 130 -19.12 2.67 -0.32
CA ALA A 130 -19.36 1.62 -1.32
C ALA A 130 -20.30 0.50 -0.85
#